data_AF-A0A0F0KW04-F1
#
_entry.id   AF-A0A0F0KW04-F1
#
_cell.length_a   1.000
_cell.length_b   1.000
_cell.length_c   1.000
_cell.angle_alpha   90.00
_cell.angle_beta   90.00
_cell.angle_gamma   90.00
#
_symmetry.space_group_name_H-M   'P 1'
#
loop_
_entity.id
_entity.type
_entity.pdbx_description
1 polymer ?
#
loop_
_entity_poly.entity_id
_entity_poly.type
_entity_poly.pdbx_seq_one_letter_code
_entity_poly.pdbx_strand_id
1 'polypeptide(L)'
;MSRFARAAHTSHSLSVAAMEEASRAGLRTADIDHLLLALIINDQSAGRMLRGAGLDIDAARRAVEDQHAHHLAGLGIETSFPAAGQIVFPQTEGYEWSTRASDLLIRASGRRKAGDAAAVLRELLTEPSGLIDGILARLGTSAQALLEQLDELGADDTTTPLTAVKRHGRAAGSIETFVSAPVEDVGAFLADPALIPEWHPGVGSLELGRQEVAAGEVWEGLAPTERLNGEPVQRKPELRRRRITLVSLDRPERVAWSFAYPDAPKNSPVLMEFTLAGTTGGTQVHTTMSWARRGGWRGIVALPMRPLQKFMLWIMLAQTSAAISRSFR
;
A
#
# COMPACT_ATOMS: atom_id res chain seq x y z
N MET A 1 9.45 16.40 0.14
CA MET A 1 8.95 16.19 1.52
C MET A 1 10.09 16.43 2.50
N SER A 2 9.82 16.81 3.75
CA SER A 2 10.85 16.83 4.80
C SER A 2 11.27 15.41 5.17
N ARG A 3 12.46 15.23 5.75
CA ARG A 3 12.95 13.93 6.26
C ARG A 3 11.95 13.28 7.22
N PHE A 4 11.33 14.08 8.08
CA PHE A 4 10.30 13.64 9.01
C PHE A 4 9.07 13.04 8.30
N ALA A 5 8.55 13.72 7.27
CA ALA A 5 7.40 13.23 6.52
C ALA A 5 7.72 11.92 5.76
N ARG A 6 8.95 11.76 5.27
CA ARG A 6 9.41 10.51 4.65
C ARG A 6 9.48 9.37 5.67
N ALA A 7 10.09 9.61 6.83
CA ALA A 7 10.18 8.60 7.88
C ALA A 7 8.81 8.17 8.41
N ALA A 8 7.88 9.11 8.58
CA ALA A 8 6.51 8.81 8.97
C ALA A 8 5.79 7.97 7.90
N HIS A 9 5.99 8.28 6.61
CA HIS A 9 5.44 7.51 5.50
C HIS A 9 5.94 6.07 5.48
N THR A 10 7.26 5.89 5.54
CA THR A 10 7.91 4.58 5.57
C THR A 10 7.43 3.77 6.78
N SER A 11 7.47 4.37 7.97
CA SER A 11 7.03 3.71 9.19
C SER A 11 5.57 3.27 9.11
N HIS A 12 4.67 4.12 8.57
CA HIS A 12 3.27 3.76 8.38
C HIS A 12 3.10 2.62 7.36
N SER A 13 3.72 2.72 6.19
CA SER A 13 3.60 1.71 5.13
C SER A 13 4.15 0.35 5.58
N LEU A 14 5.33 0.31 6.21
CA LEU A 14 5.91 -0.93 6.71
C LEU A 14 5.10 -1.50 7.87
N SER A 15 4.55 -0.66 8.76
CA SER A 15 3.72 -1.15 9.86
C SER A 15 2.43 -1.77 9.36
N VAL A 16 1.72 -1.15 8.42
CA VAL A 16 0.50 -1.74 7.86
C VAL A 16 0.82 -3.08 7.20
N ALA A 17 1.83 -3.12 6.31
CA ALA A 17 2.21 -4.34 5.63
C ALA A 17 2.65 -5.46 6.59
N ALA A 18 3.46 -5.16 7.60
CA ALA A 18 3.91 -6.17 8.56
C ALA A 18 2.77 -6.70 9.44
N MET A 19 1.84 -5.82 9.85
CA MET A 19 0.67 -6.25 10.62
C MET A 19 -0.31 -7.06 9.78
N GLU A 20 -0.43 -6.76 8.48
CA GLU A 20 -1.19 -7.60 7.55
C GLU A 20 -0.58 -8.99 7.44
N GLU A 21 0.74 -9.12 7.30
CA GLU A 21 1.42 -10.44 7.28
C GLU A 21 1.29 -11.18 8.61
N ALA A 22 1.38 -10.48 9.75
CA ALA A 22 1.14 -11.08 11.05
C ALA A 22 -0.30 -11.60 11.17
N SER A 23 -1.28 -10.79 10.72
CA SER A 23 -2.68 -11.19 10.72
C SER A 23 -2.96 -12.39 9.81
N ARG A 24 -2.25 -12.49 8.68
CA ARG A 24 -2.31 -13.63 7.74
C ARG A 24 -1.86 -14.92 8.44
N ALA A 25 -0.86 -14.83 9.32
CA ALA A 25 -0.40 -15.94 10.15
C ALA A 25 -1.26 -16.17 11.43
N GLY A 26 -2.38 -15.45 11.59
CA GLY A 26 -3.24 -15.52 12.78
C GLY A 26 -2.65 -14.85 14.03
N LEU A 27 -1.60 -14.05 13.87
CA LEU A 27 -0.89 -13.38 14.96
C LEU A 27 -1.42 -11.95 15.16
N ARG A 28 -1.36 -11.50 16.42
CA ARG A 28 -1.62 -10.09 16.81
C ARG A 28 -0.36 -9.31 17.11
N THR A 29 0.79 -9.97 17.09
CA THR A 29 2.09 -9.34 17.28
C THR A 29 2.89 -9.50 16.00
N ALA A 30 3.24 -8.38 15.37
CA ALA A 30 4.20 -8.38 14.27
C ALA A 30 5.63 -8.33 14.81
N ASP A 31 6.52 -9.05 14.14
CA ASP A 31 7.92 -9.18 14.54
C ASP A 31 8.86 -8.94 13.33
N ILE A 32 10.16 -9.11 13.51
CA ILE A 32 11.19 -8.76 12.52
C ILE A 32 11.10 -9.55 11.20
N ASP A 33 10.58 -10.76 11.22
CA ASP A 33 10.26 -11.58 10.05
C ASP A 33 9.09 -10.97 9.25
N HIS A 34 8.04 -10.50 9.92
CA HIS A 34 6.93 -9.77 9.29
C HIS A 34 7.41 -8.45 8.70
N LEU A 35 8.38 -7.80 9.36
CA LEU A 35 9.03 -6.61 8.82
C LEU A 35 9.86 -6.91 7.57
N LEU A 36 10.52 -8.07 7.48
CA LEU A 36 11.20 -8.52 6.26
C LEU A 36 10.19 -8.67 5.11
N LEU A 37 9.08 -9.37 5.35
CA LEU A 37 8.02 -9.55 4.35
C LEU A 37 7.45 -8.19 3.89
N ALA A 38 7.22 -7.26 4.83
CA ALA A 38 6.78 -5.90 4.53
C ALA A 38 7.78 -5.11 3.67
N LEU A 39 9.09 -5.27 3.90
CA LEU A 39 10.14 -4.66 3.09
C LEU A 39 10.15 -5.22 1.66
N ILE A 40 9.96 -6.53 1.49
CA ILE A 40 9.92 -7.19 0.17
C ILE A 40 8.80 -6.64 -0.70
N ILE A 41 7.64 -6.30 -0.14
CA ILE A 41 6.51 -5.74 -0.90
C ILE A 41 6.49 -4.20 -0.92
N ASN A 42 7.43 -3.55 -0.23
CA ASN A 42 7.47 -2.10 -0.19
C ASN A 42 7.93 -1.51 -1.54
N ASP A 43 7.38 -0.35 -1.88
CA ASP A 43 7.61 0.37 -3.12
C ASP A 43 8.94 1.17 -3.14
N GLN A 44 9.61 1.32 -2.00
CA GLN A 44 10.87 2.07 -1.91
C GLN A 44 12.06 1.25 -2.41
N SER A 45 13.22 1.91 -2.54
CA SER A 45 14.46 1.35 -3.06
C SER A 45 14.87 0.02 -2.42
N ALA A 46 14.70 -0.12 -1.11
CA ALA A 46 14.98 -1.37 -0.41
C ALA A 46 14.12 -2.53 -0.93
N GLY A 47 12.81 -2.35 -1.09
CA GLY A 47 11.94 -3.39 -1.64
C GLY A 47 12.25 -3.70 -3.10
N ARG A 48 12.54 -2.67 -3.91
CA ARG A 48 12.98 -2.86 -5.32
C ARG A 48 14.28 -3.64 -5.39
N MET A 49 15.24 -3.35 -4.53
CA MET A 49 16.51 -4.07 -4.44
C MET A 49 16.27 -5.53 -4.07
N LEU A 50 15.50 -5.80 -3.02
CA LEU A 50 15.19 -7.17 -2.58
C LEU A 50 14.57 -7.98 -3.73
N ARG A 51 13.58 -7.42 -4.44
CA ARG A 51 12.97 -8.07 -5.61
C ARG A 51 13.94 -8.21 -6.78
N GLY A 52 14.79 -7.21 -7.01
CA GLY A 52 15.87 -7.27 -8.00
C GLY A 52 16.90 -8.37 -7.70
N ALA A 53 17.14 -8.65 -6.42
CA ALA A 53 17.95 -9.76 -5.94
C ALA A 53 17.22 -11.12 -6.01
N GLY A 54 16.00 -11.15 -6.55
CA GLY A 54 15.21 -12.37 -6.73
C GLY A 54 14.37 -12.76 -5.51
N LEU A 55 14.26 -11.91 -4.48
CA LEU A 55 13.39 -12.19 -3.34
C LEU A 55 11.93 -11.97 -3.74
N ASP A 56 11.21 -13.07 -3.79
CA ASP A 56 9.77 -13.13 -4.01
C ASP A 56 9.01 -13.26 -2.68
N ILE A 57 7.80 -12.70 -2.60
CA ILE A 57 7.01 -12.70 -1.37
C ILE A 57 6.55 -14.10 -0.97
N ASP A 58 6.18 -14.96 -1.91
CA ASP A 58 5.71 -16.31 -1.61
C ASP A 58 6.86 -17.24 -1.27
N ALA A 59 8.02 -17.06 -1.89
CA ALA A 59 9.26 -17.70 -1.45
C ALA A 59 9.65 -17.25 -0.02
N ALA A 60 9.56 -15.95 0.28
CA ALA A 60 9.89 -15.43 1.60
C ALA A 60 8.93 -15.90 2.70
N ARG A 61 7.62 -15.94 2.43
CA ARG A 61 6.61 -16.50 3.35
C ARG A 61 6.92 -17.97 3.69
N ARG A 62 7.22 -18.79 2.69
CA ARG A 62 7.65 -20.19 2.90
C ARG A 62 8.93 -20.29 3.70
N ALA A 63 9.93 -19.46 3.42
CA ALA A 63 11.19 -19.46 4.17
C ALA A 63 11.01 -19.07 5.65
N VAL A 64 10.07 -18.17 5.96
CA VAL A 64 9.68 -17.84 7.35
C VAL A 64 9.03 -19.05 8.03
N GLU A 65 8.06 -19.68 7.38
CA GLU A 65 7.36 -20.87 7.89
C GLU A 65 8.37 -22.01 8.15
N ASP A 66 9.26 -22.30 7.22
CA ASP A 66 10.32 -23.31 7.34
C ASP A 66 11.32 -23.00 8.46
N GLN A 67 11.65 -21.72 8.67
CA GLN A 67 12.55 -21.30 9.75
C GLN A 67 11.89 -21.44 11.12
N HIS A 68 10.61 -21.10 11.23
CA HIS A 68 9.85 -21.32 12.47
C HIS A 68 9.70 -22.81 12.79
N ALA A 69 9.37 -23.63 11.79
CA ALA A 69 9.29 -25.08 11.94
C ALA A 69 10.64 -25.68 12.38
N HIS A 70 11.75 -25.21 11.80
CA HIS A 70 13.09 -25.64 12.18
C HIS A 70 13.43 -25.31 13.64
N HIS A 71 13.11 -24.10 14.11
CA HIS A 71 13.33 -23.71 15.51
C HIS A 71 12.50 -24.56 16.48
N LEU A 72 11.24 -24.86 16.16
CA LEU A 72 10.39 -25.71 17.00
C LEU A 72 10.87 -27.17 17.03
N ALA A 73 11.29 -27.71 15.89
CA ALA A 73 11.89 -29.04 15.81
C ALA A 73 13.18 -29.13 16.66
N GLY A 74 13.99 -28.07 16.69
CA GLY A 74 15.16 -27.97 17.57
C GLY A 74 14.82 -28.00 19.06
N LEU A 75 13.59 -27.64 19.44
CA LEU A 75 13.05 -27.74 20.80
C LEU A 75 12.31 -29.06 21.07
N GLY A 76 12.29 -29.98 20.11
CA GLY A 76 11.54 -31.24 20.18
C GLY A 76 10.02 -31.06 20.04
N ILE A 77 9.56 -29.93 19.51
CA ILE A 77 8.15 -29.65 19.28
C ILE A 77 7.84 -29.89 17.80
N GLU A 78 7.17 -31.01 17.51
CA GLU A 78 6.61 -31.29 16.20
C GLU A 78 5.17 -30.76 16.17
N THR A 79 5.01 -29.51 15.75
CA THR A 79 3.69 -28.90 15.54
C THR A 79 3.63 -28.29 14.14
N SER A 80 2.49 -28.43 13.49
CA SER A 80 2.18 -27.73 12.25
C SER A 80 1.62 -26.35 12.58
N PHE A 81 2.15 -25.30 11.94
CA PHE A 81 1.51 -24.00 12.00
C PHE A 81 0.13 -24.05 11.34
N PRO A 82 -0.87 -23.31 11.87
CA PRO A 82 -2.13 -23.14 11.17
C PRO A 82 -1.85 -22.58 9.77
N ALA A 83 -2.59 -23.08 8.77
CA ALA A 83 -2.49 -22.55 7.43
C ALA A 83 -2.76 -21.05 7.43
N ALA A 84 -1.97 -20.32 6.64
CA ALA A 84 -2.16 -18.89 6.49
C ALA A 84 -3.60 -18.56 6.08
N GLY A 85 -4.22 -17.67 6.83
CA GLY A 85 -5.59 -17.21 6.61
C GLY A 85 -5.66 -15.95 5.76
N GLN A 86 -6.87 -15.42 5.62
CA GLN A 86 -7.08 -14.10 5.02
C GLN A 86 -6.48 -13.01 5.90
N ILE A 87 -6.05 -11.90 5.28
CA ILE A 87 -5.61 -10.70 6.00
C ILE A 87 -6.80 -10.07 6.73
N VAL A 88 -6.76 -10.10 8.06
CA VAL A 88 -7.83 -9.58 8.95
C VAL A 88 -7.42 -8.32 9.73
N PHE A 89 -6.22 -7.80 9.49
CA PHE A 89 -5.70 -6.59 10.16
C PHE A 89 -6.64 -5.38 10.04
N PRO A 90 -7.18 -5.01 8.86
CA PRO A 90 -8.11 -3.87 8.75
C PRO A 90 -9.44 -4.03 9.51
N GLN A 91 -9.82 -5.27 9.84
CA GLN A 91 -11.09 -5.61 10.45
C GLN A 91 -11.00 -5.77 11.97
N THR A 92 -9.79 -5.87 12.53
CA THR A 92 -9.61 -6.22 13.95
C THR A 92 -8.58 -5.33 14.65
N GLU A 93 -8.65 -5.26 15.98
CA GLU A 93 -7.82 -4.37 16.80
C GLU A 93 -6.75 -5.12 17.62
N GLY A 94 -5.95 -4.39 18.40
CA GLY A 94 -4.99 -4.98 19.34
C GLY A 94 -3.71 -5.53 18.69
N TYR A 95 -3.31 -4.93 17.57
CA TYR A 95 -2.06 -5.26 16.91
C TYR A 95 -0.90 -4.48 17.51
N GLU A 96 0.17 -5.20 17.86
CA GLU A 96 1.34 -4.64 18.50
C GLU A 96 2.62 -5.13 17.82
N TRP A 97 3.69 -4.36 17.98
CA TRP A 97 5.02 -4.80 17.59
C TRP A 97 5.66 -5.57 18.74
N SER A 98 6.45 -6.59 18.42
CA SER A 98 7.39 -7.17 19.39
C SER A 98 8.35 -6.08 19.90
N THR A 99 8.90 -6.27 21.11
CA THR A 99 9.88 -5.33 21.66
C THR A 99 11.10 -5.19 20.74
N ARG A 100 11.61 -6.31 20.21
CA ARG A 100 12.76 -6.30 19.31
C ARG A 100 12.50 -5.59 17.98
N ALA A 101 11.30 -5.75 17.39
CA ALA A 101 10.92 -5.07 16.17
C ALA A 101 10.71 -3.56 16.41
N SER A 102 10.10 -3.20 17.54
CA SER A 102 9.95 -1.80 17.97
C SER A 102 11.30 -1.12 18.13
N ASP A 103 12.23 -1.76 18.86
CA ASP A 103 13.58 -1.23 19.07
C ASP A 103 14.34 -1.07 17.75
N LEU A 104 14.18 -2.01 16.81
CA LEU A 104 14.77 -1.94 15.48
C LEU A 104 14.26 -0.72 14.70
N LEU A 105 12.94 -0.49 14.66
CA LEU A 105 12.34 0.67 13.99
C LEU A 105 12.78 2.00 14.62
N ILE A 106 12.93 2.04 15.96
CA ILE A 106 13.48 3.20 16.67
C ILE A 106 14.93 3.45 16.27
N ARG A 107 15.77 2.41 16.20
CA ARG A 107 17.17 2.54 15.77
C ARG A 107 17.27 2.98 14.31
N ALA A 108 16.39 2.50 13.43
CA ALA A 108 16.36 2.86 12.01
C ALA A 108 15.96 4.32 11.78
N SER A 109 15.17 4.91 12.68
CA SER A 109 14.72 6.31 12.63
C SER A 109 15.61 7.30 13.40
N GLY A 110 16.73 6.84 13.97
CA GLY A 110 17.66 7.66 14.75
C GLY A 110 18.27 8.85 13.99
N ARG A 111 18.76 9.87 14.74
CA ARG A 111 19.21 11.19 14.25
C ARG A 111 20.18 11.21 13.07
N ARG A 112 20.94 10.14 12.84
CA ARG A 112 21.94 10.01 11.76
C ARG A 112 21.46 9.21 10.54
N LYS A 113 20.26 8.64 10.59
CA LYS A 113 19.72 7.79 9.52
C LYS A 113 18.63 8.51 8.74
N ALA A 114 18.41 8.04 7.51
CA ALA A 114 17.40 8.61 6.62
C ALA A 114 15.96 8.31 7.08
N GLY A 115 15.77 7.26 7.88
CA GLY A 115 14.45 6.80 8.35
C GLY A 115 13.59 6.20 7.23
N ASP A 116 14.20 5.82 6.12
CA ASP A 116 13.55 5.17 4.97
C ASP A 116 13.67 3.64 5.04
N ALA A 117 13.08 2.94 4.08
CA ALA A 117 13.08 1.48 4.06
C ALA A 117 14.50 0.89 4.00
N ALA A 118 15.45 1.59 3.37
CA ALA A 118 16.86 1.18 3.32
C ALA A 118 17.52 1.26 4.70
N ALA A 119 17.23 2.28 5.50
CA ALA A 119 17.70 2.36 6.89
C ALA A 119 17.13 1.23 7.76
N VAL A 120 15.85 0.87 7.54
CA VAL A 120 15.22 -0.26 8.25
C VAL A 120 15.84 -1.59 7.82
N LEU A 121 16.04 -1.80 6.52
CA LEU A 121 16.68 -3.01 6.00
C LEU A 121 18.10 -3.17 6.56
N ARG A 122 18.92 -2.11 6.60
CA ARG A 122 20.27 -2.19 7.20
C ARG A 122 20.23 -2.67 8.65
N GLU A 123 19.32 -2.14 9.46
CA GLU A 123 19.18 -2.58 10.86
C GLU A 123 18.75 -4.04 10.96
N LEU A 124 17.86 -4.48 10.07
CA LEU A 124 17.38 -5.84 10.00
C LEU A 124 18.46 -6.85 9.61
N LEU A 125 19.31 -6.49 8.64
CA LEU A 125 20.41 -7.34 8.17
C LEU A 125 21.55 -7.47 9.21
N THR A 126 21.61 -6.56 10.20
CA THR A 126 22.58 -6.62 11.30
C THR A 126 21.99 -7.15 12.60
N GLU A 127 20.76 -7.67 12.57
CA GLU A 127 20.05 -8.14 13.75
C GLU A 127 20.69 -9.43 14.30
N PRO A 128 21.00 -9.50 15.62
CA PRO A 128 21.88 -10.55 16.16
C PRO A 128 21.20 -11.88 16.47
N SER A 129 19.86 -12.02 16.33
CA SER A 129 19.17 -13.27 16.71
C SER A 129 19.43 -14.42 15.74
N GLY A 130 20.00 -14.15 14.56
CA GLY A 130 20.21 -15.15 13.51
C GLY A 130 18.92 -15.59 12.79
N LEU A 131 17.77 -15.05 13.17
CA LEU A 131 16.48 -15.36 12.52
C LEU A 131 16.49 -14.92 11.06
N ILE A 132 16.91 -13.68 10.80
CA ILE A 132 16.96 -13.11 9.45
C ILE A 132 17.99 -13.85 8.60
N ASP A 133 19.18 -14.15 9.13
CA ASP A 133 20.19 -14.94 8.43
C ASP A 133 19.66 -16.33 8.04
N GLY A 134 18.94 -17.00 8.94
CA GLY A 134 18.33 -18.29 8.65
C GLY A 134 17.25 -18.23 7.56
N ILE A 135 16.46 -17.15 7.51
CA ILE A 135 15.48 -16.93 6.44
C ILE A 135 16.19 -16.65 5.11
N LEU A 136 17.17 -15.75 5.11
CA LEU A 136 17.93 -15.39 3.90
C LEU A 136 18.69 -16.57 3.30
N ALA A 137 19.27 -17.44 4.14
CA ALA A 137 19.94 -18.65 3.70
C ALA A 137 19.00 -19.60 2.93
N ARG A 138 17.73 -19.72 3.38
CA ARG A 138 16.70 -20.50 2.67
C ARG A 138 16.27 -19.87 1.35
N LEU A 139 16.38 -18.55 1.25
CA LEU A 139 16.16 -17.80 0.02
C LEU A 139 17.40 -17.81 -0.90
N GLY A 140 18.48 -18.50 -0.52
CA GLY A 140 19.69 -18.60 -1.31
C GLY A 140 20.56 -17.33 -1.32
N THR A 141 20.39 -16.45 -0.32
CA THR A 141 21.17 -15.22 -0.18
C THR A 141 21.74 -15.07 1.24
N SER A 142 22.45 -13.98 1.52
CA SER A 142 22.99 -13.66 2.84
C SER A 142 22.80 -12.20 3.18
N ALA A 143 22.81 -11.87 4.48
CA ALA A 143 22.74 -10.48 4.93
C ALA A 143 23.88 -9.64 4.36
N GLN A 144 25.09 -10.22 4.29
CA GLN A 144 26.26 -9.55 3.72
C GLN A 144 26.08 -9.22 2.23
N ALA A 145 25.58 -10.16 1.42
CA ALA A 145 25.34 -9.93 -0.01
C ALA A 145 24.30 -8.82 -0.24
N LEU A 146 23.26 -8.77 0.59
CA LEU A 146 22.23 -7.73 0.50
C LEU A 146 22.74 -6.36 0.98
N LEU A 147 23.62 -6.32 2.00
CA LEU A 147 24.27 -5.08 2.44
C LEU A 147 25.18 -4.51 1.34
N GLU A 148 25.96 -5.35 0.68
CA GLU A 148 26.82 -4.96 -0.45
C GLU A 148 26.00 -4.33 -1.58
N GLN A 149 24.91 -4.98 -2.00
CA GLN A 149 24.00 -4.41 -3.01
C GLN A 149 23.36 -3.09 -2.56
N LEU A 150 23.02 -2.97 -1.27
CA LEU A 150 22.41 -1.75 -0.73
C LEU A 150 23.39 -0.57 -0.66
N ASP A 151 24.69 -0.85 -0.54
CA ASP A 151 25.74 0.16 -0.60
C ASP A 151 26.08 0.55 -2.04
N GLU A 152 26.02 -0.39 -2.99
CA GLU A 152 26.15 -0.12 -4.44
C GLU A 152 25.03 0.76 -5.00
N LEU A 153 23.80 0.58 -4.51
CA LEU A 153 22.64 1.39 -4.93
C LEU A 153 22.75 2.88 -4.54
N GLY A 154 23.65 3.22 -3.61
CA GLY A 154 23.84 4.59 -3.14
C GLY A 154 22.60 5.20 -2.47
N ALA A 155 22.78 6.32 -1.77
CA ALA A 155 21.68 7.03 -1.10
C ALA A 155 20.76 7.81 -2.08
N ASP A 156 20.95 7.65 -3.39
CA ASP A 156 20.40 8.56 -4.41
C ASP A 156 19.07 8.10 -5.01
N ASP A 157 18.55 6.94 -4.61
CA ASP A 157 17.24 6.49 -5.09
C ASP A 157 16.12 7.06 -4.22
N THR A 158 15.84 8.35 -4.42
CA THR A 158 14.62 8.99 -3.93
C THR A 158 13.41 8.27 -4.50
N THR A 159 12.64 7.58 -3.65
CA THR A 159 11.24 7.29 -3.94
C THR A 159 10.59 8.56 -4.47
N THR A 160 9.87 8.45 -5.58
CA THR A 160 9.04 9.54 -6.07
C THR A 160 8.05 9.88 -4.95
N PRO A 161 8.17 11.05 -4.29
CA PRO A 161 7.20 11.44 -3.28
C PRO A 161 5.81 11.55 -3.94
N LEU A 162 4.81 11.90 -3.12
CA LEU A 162 3.61 12.57 -3.61
C LEU A 162 4.01 13.66 -4.61
N THR A 163 3.99 13.34 -5.90
CA THR A 163 4.46 14.26 -6.90
C THR A 163 3.28 15.16 -7.12
N ALA A 164 3.45 16.44 -6.80
CA ALA A 164 2.46 17.42 -7.17
C ALA A 164 2.45 17.48 -8.70
N VAL A 165 1.58 16.68 -9.33
CA VAL A 165 1.38 16.73 -10.77
C VAL A 165 0.82 18.12 -11.06
N LYS A 166 1.61 18.97 -11.72
CA LYS A 166 1.17 20.31 -12.13
C LYS A 166 0.09 20.13 -13.21
N ARG A 167 -1.17 20.10 -12.81
CA ARG A 167 -2.32 20.23 -13.71
C ARG A 167 -2.94 21.60 -13.54
N HIS A 168 -2.95 22.41 -14.60
CA HIS A 168 -3.58 23.72 -14.58
C HIS A 168 -5.03 23.62 -14.10
N GLY A 169 -5.40 24.47 -13.13
CA GLY A 169 -6.75 24.49 -12.57
C GLY A 169 -7.14 23.30 -11.67
N ARG A 170 -6.26 22.33 -11.39
CA ARG A 170 -6.58 21.15 -10.55
C ARG A 170 -5.66 21.04 -9.33
N ALA A 171 -6.19 20.52 -8.23
CA ALA A 171 -5.35 19.96 -7.17
C ALA A 171 -5.12 18.49 -7.50
N ALA A 172 -3.87 18.04 -7.42
CA ALA A 172 -3.50 16.68 -7.76
C ALA A 172 -2.38 16.19 -6.83
N GLY A 173 -2.33 14.88 -6.64
CA GLY A 173 -1.20 14.17 -6.08
C GLY A 173 -1.16 12.75 -6.64
N SER A 174 0.02 12.17 -6.65
CA SER A 174 0.24 10.80 -7.08
C SER A 174 0.96 9.98 -6.03
N ILE A 175 0.80 8.65 -6.07
CA ILE A 175 1.61 7.71 -5.30
C ILE A 175 1.94 6.52 -6.18
N GLU A 176 3.05 5.88 -5.87
CA GLU A 176 3.50 4.65 -6.51
C GLU A 176 3.25 3.48 -5.57
N THR A 177 2.90 2.31 -6.11
CA THR A 177 2.64 1.12 -5.31
C THR A 177 3.02 -0.11 -6.09
N PHE A 178 3.74 -1.00 -5.43
CA PHE A 178 4.04 -2.31 -5.97
C PHE A 178 2.91 -3.30 -5.67
N VAL A 179 2.54 -4.10 -6.66
CA VAL A 179 1.53 -5.16 -6.56
C VAL A 179 2.16 -6.45 -7.05
N SER A 180 2.13 -7.50 -6.23
CA SER A 180 2.68 -8.83 -6.53
C SER A 180 1.79 -9.63 -7.49
N ALA A 181 1.46 -9.05 -8.64
CA ALA A 181 0.65 -9.69 -9.68
C ALA A 181 1.01 -9.18 -11.07
N PRO A 182 0.75 -9.96 -12.14
CA PRO A 182 0.92 -9.55 -13.53
C PRO A 182 0.11 -8.29 -13.90
N VAL A 183 0.61 -7.53 -14.87
CA VAL A 183 -0.01 -6.26 -15.33
C VAL A 183 -1.43 -6.50 -15.84
N GLU A 184 -1.67 -7.64 -16.48
CA GLU A 184 -2.95 -8.05 -17.02
C GLU A 184 -4.00 -8.23 -15.92
N ASP A 185 -3.62 -8.91 -14.84
CA ASP A 185 -4.51 -9.19 -13.70
C ASP A 185 -4.82 -7.90 -12.92
N VAL A 186 -3.80 -7.06 -12.69
CA VAL A 186 -3.99 -5.74 -12.05
C VAL A 186 -4.84 -4.82 -12.92
N GLY A 187 -4.61 -4.82 -14.24
CA GLY A 187 -5.40 -4.05 -15.20
C GLY A 187 -6.86 -4.50 -15.26
N ALA A 188 -7.12 -5.80 -15.24
CA ALA A 188 -8.47 -6.36 -15.19
C ALA A 188 -9.17 -5.99 -13.88
N PHE A 189 -8.49 -6.14 -12.74
CA PHE A 189 -8.99 -5.78 -11.42
C PHE A 189 -9.40 -4.30 -11.31
N LEU A 190 -8.54 -3.39 -11.79
CA LEU A 190 -8.81 -1.95 -11.73
C LEU A 190 -9.88 -1.50 -12.74
N ALA A 191 -10.07 -2.25 -13.82
CA ALA A 191 -11.07 -1.96 -14.84
C ALA A 191 -12.47 -2.51 -14.51
N ASP A 192 -12.59 -3.46 -13.58
CA ASP A 192 -13.87 -4.06 -13.22
C ASP A 192 -14.65 -3.16 -12.24
N PRO A 193 -15.84 -2.63 -12.63
CA PRO A 193 -16.68 -1.84 -11.73
C PRO A 193 -17.11 -2.60 -10.47
N ALA A 194 -17.26 -3.93 -10.56
CA ALA A 194 -17.66 -4.76 -9.42
C ALA A 194 -16.61 -4.78 -8.30
N LEU A 195 -15.34 -4.55 -8.64
CA LEU A 195 -14.21 -4.58 -7.72
C LEU A 195 -13.85 -3.19 -7.17
N ILE A 196 -14.53 -2.13 -7.61
CA ILE A 196 -14.34 -0.78 -7.07
C ILE A 196 -14.48 -0.70 -5.53
N PRO A 197 -15.44 -1.37 -4.88
CA PRO A 197 -15.55 -1.35 -3.41
C PRO A 197 -14.31 -1.92 -2.72
N GLU A 198 -13.60 -2.86 -3.35
CA GLU A 198 -12.42 -3.51 -2.78
C GLU A 198 -11.22 -2.56 -2.68
N TRP A 199 -11.08 -1.60 -3.61
CA TRP A 199 -9.94 -0.68 -3.63
C TRP A 199 -10.28 0.79 -3.36
N HIS A 200 -11.53 1.22 -3.53
CA HIS A 200 -11.92 2.62 -3.33
C HIS A 200 -12.62 2.83 -1.97
N PRO A 201 -11.98 3.44 -0.95
CA PRO A 201 -12.52 3.51 0.42
C PRO A 201 -13.82 4.35 0.57
N GLY A 202 -14.15 5.15 -0.44
CA GLY A 202 -15.38 5.92 -0.48
C GLY A 202 -16.59 5.21 -1.11
N VAL A 203 -16.44 4.00 -1.65
CA VAL A 203 -17.51 3.26 -2.33
C VAL A 203 -17.73 1.95 -1.58
N GLY A 204 -18.97 1.67 -1.19
CA GLY A 204 -19.34 0.45 -0.46
C GLY A 204 -20.11 -0.55 -1.32
N SER A 205 -20.89 -0.06 -2.28
CA SER A 205 -21.57 -0.91 -3.25
C SER A 205 -21.82 -0.16 -4.56
N LEU A 206 -21.99 -0.91 -5.65
CA LEU A 206 -22.41 -0.41 -6.94
C LEU A 206 -23.65 -1.15 -7.41
N GLU A 207 -24.54 -0.43 -8.09
CA GLU A 207 -25.62 -1.02 -8.86
C GLU A 207 -25.06 -1.42 -10.23
N LEU A 208 -24.82 -2.72 -10.40
CA LEU A 208 -24.30 -3.29 -11.64
C LEU A 208 -25.45 -3.65 -12.58
N GLY A 209 -25.48 -3.02 -13.76
CA GLY A 209 -26.32 -3.44 -14.87
C GLY A 209 -25.65 -4.53 -15.72
N ARG A 210 -26.36 -5.01 -16.76
CA ARG A 210 -25.80 -5.92 -17.79
C ARG A 210 -24.96 -5.19 -18.85
N GLN A 211 -24.48 -3.99 -18.54
CA GLN A 211 -23.77 -3.14 -19.50
C GLN A 211 -22.33 -3.60 -19.68
N GLU A 212 -21.84 -3.53 -20.91
CA GLU A 212 -20.44 -3.81 -21.23
C GLU A 212 -19.55 -2.72 -20.64
N VAL A 213 -18.38 -3.10 -20.13
CA VAL A 213 -17.45 -2.15 -19.48
C VAL A 213 -16.67 -1.40 -20.56
N ALA A 214 -17.11 -0.17 -20.86
CA ALA A 214 -16.48 0.70 -21.86
C ALA A 214 -16.27 2.13 -21.33
N ALA A 215 -15.33 2.87 -21.94
CA ALA A 215 -15.10 4.27 -21.60
C ALA A 215 -16.36 5.11 -21.90
N GLY A 216 -16.73 5.98 -20.98
CA GLY A 216 -17.96 6.79 -20.99
C GLY A 216 -19.09 6.21 -20.15
N GLU A 217 -19.03 4.92 -19.81
CA GLU A 217 -20.07 4.26 -19.02
C GLU A 217 -20.16 4.80 -17.60
N VAL A 218 -21.38 4.75 -17.05
CA VAL A 218 -21.73 5.34 -15.77
C VAL A 218 -22.44 4.33 -14.89
N TRP A 219 -22.02 4.28 -13.63
CA TRP A 219 -22.64 3.49 -12.57
C TRP A 219 -23.06 4.39 -11.43
N GLU A 220 -24.12 3.97 -10.73
CA GLU A 220 -24.48 4.54 -9.44
C GLU A 220 -23.96 3.63 -8.32
N GLY A 221 -23.40 4.25 -7.30
CA GLY A 221 -22.89 3.55 -6.13
C GLY A 221 -23.29 4.24 -4.85
N LEU A 222 -23.17 3.50 -3.76
CA LEU A 222 -23.42 3.99 -2.42
C LEU A 222 -22.10 4.04 -1.65
N ALA A 223 -21.95 5.06 -0.83
CA ALA A 223 -20.87 5.13 0.14
C ALA A 223 -21.05 4.04 1.21
N PRO A 224 -19.95 3.51 1.78
CA PRO A 224 -20.04 2.47 2.79
C PRO A 224 -20.78 2.98 4.03
N THR A 225 -21.65 2.13 4.57
CA THR A 225 -22.41 2.36 5.81
C THR A 225 -21.67 1.88 7.05
N GLU A 226 -20.69 1.01 6.87
CA GLU A 226 -19.85 0.42 7.91
C GLU A 226 -18.38 0.56 7.51
N ARG A 227 -17.52 0.64 8.50
CA ARG A 227 -16.07 0.51 8.34
C ARG A 227 -15.71 -0.97 8.14
N LEU A 228 -14.46 -1.24 7.77
CA LEU A 228 -13.96 -2.62 7.67
C LEU A 228 -14.03 -3.40 9.00
N ASN A 229 -13.97 -2.71 10.14
CA ASN A 229 -14.16 -3.29 11.48
C ASN A 229 -15.64 -3.43 11.91
N GLY A 230 -16.60 -3.18 11.00
CA GLY A 230 -18.04 -3.27 11.27
C GLY A 230 -18.64 -2.05 11.99
N GLU A 231 -17.84 -1.05 12.36
CA GLU A 231 -18.38 0.14 13.01
C GLU A 231 -19.21 1.00 12.05
N PRO A 232 -20.38 1.51 12.48
CA PRO A 232 -21.24 2.31 11.62
C PRO A 232 -20.59 3.66 11.27
N VAL A 233 -20.72 4.07 10.01
CA VAL A 233 -20.23 5.35 9.50
C VAL A 233 -21.41 6.27 9.20
N GLN A 234 -21.53 7.36 9.96
CA GLN A 234 -22.49 8.41 9.61
C GLN A 234 -21.96 9.26 8.45
N ARG A 235 -22.69 9.24 7.33
CA ARG A 235 -22.48 10.16 6.21
C ARG A 235 -23.65 11.09 6.00
N LYS A 236 -23.32 12.34 5.68
CA LYS A 236 -24.29 13.35 5.24
C LYS A 236 -25.11 12.80 4.07
N PRO A 237 -26.44 13.00 4.03
CA PRO A 237 -27.31 12.47 2.97
C PRO A 237 -26.80 12.78 1.56
N GLU A 238 -26.34 14.02 1.35
CA GLU A 238 -25.82 14.51 0.06
C GLU A 238 -24.53 13.82 -0.43
N LEU A 239 -23.85 13.05 0.44
CA LEU A 239 -22.60 12.34 0.15
C LEU A 239 -22.77 10.81 0.10
N ARG A 240 -24.01 10.32 0.20
CA ARG A 240 -24.29 8.88 0.21
C ARG A 240 -24.24 8.29 -1.19
N ARG A 241 -24.91 8.92 -2.15
CA ARG A 241 -24.90 8.49 -3.54
C ARG A 241 -23.64 8.97 -4.24
N ARG A 242 -23.15 8.14 -5.16
CA ARG A 242 -22.00 8.43 -6.01
C ARG A 242 -22.34 8.10 -7.44
N ARG A 243 -21.92 8.99 -8.34
CA ARG A 243 -21.87 8.72 -9.77
C ARG A 243 -20.43 8.38 -10.12
N ILE A 244 -20.23 7.20 -10.68
CA ILE A 244 -18.93 6.62 -11.00
C ILE A 244 -18.88 6.47 -12.51
N THR A 245 -17.88 7.06 -13.16
CA THR A 245 -17.76 7.06 -14.61
C THR A 245 -16.40 6.53 -15.02
N LEU A 246 -16.37 5.55 -15.93
CA LEU A 246 -15.13 5.11 -16.54
C LEU A 246 -14.72 6.15 -17.59
N VAL A 247 -13.66 6.91 -17.36
CA VAL A 247 -13.24 8.03 -18.21
C VAL A 247 -12.36 7.57 -19.37
N SER A 248 -11.46 6.62 -19.11
CA SER A 248 -10.56 6.06 -20.11
C SER A 248 -10.21 4.63 -19.71
N LEU A 249 -10.11 3.77 -20.71
CA LEU A 249 -9.80 2.37 -20.58
C LEU A 249 -8.86 1.96 -21.72
N ASP A 250 -7.57 2.05 -21.48
CA ASP A 250 -6.52 1.65 -22.42
C ASP A 250 -5.82 0.42 -21.81
N ARG A 251 -6.38 -0.78 -22.03
CA ARG A 251 -5.92 -2.00 -21.36
C ARG A 251 -4.57 -2.50 -21.92
N PRO A 252 -3.69 -3.08 -21.07
CA PRO A 252 -3.75 -3.09 -19.60
C PRO A 252 -3.09 -1.85 -18.96
N GLU A 253 -2.53 -0.94 -19.75
CA GLU A 253 -1.59 0.08 -19.27
C GLU A 253 -2.23 1.25 -18.51
N ARG A 254 -3.51 1.55 -18.77
CA ARG A 254 -4.17 2.73 -18.19
C ARG A 254 -5.67 2.53 -17.94
N VAL A 255 -6.10 2.94 -16.75
CA VAL A 255 -7.51 3.00 -16.36
C VAL A 255 -7.77 4.32 -15.64
N ALA A 256 -8.87 5.01 -15.97
CA ALA A 256 -9.24 6.27 -15.32
C ALA A 256 -10.71 6.30 -14.92
N TRP A 257 -10.98 6.61 -13.65
CA TRP A 257 -12.32 6.68 -13.07
C TRP A 257 -12.62 8.09 -12.54
N SER A 258 -13.84 8.57 -12.78
CA SER A 258 -14.35 9.82 -12.21
C SER A 258 -15.45 9.54 -11.19
N PHE A 259 -15.32 10.13 -10.01
CA PHE A 259 -16.25 10.00 -8.89
C PHE A 259 -16.89 11.36 -8.58
N ALA A 260 -18.20 11.43 -8.69
CA ALA A 260 -19.00 12.63 -8.40
C ALA A 260 -20.09 12.35 -7.38
N TYR A 261 -20.54 13.40 -6.70
CA TYR A 261 -21.70 13.33 -5.79
C TYR A 261 -22.91 13.95 -6.51
N PRO A 262 -23.88 13.14 -7.00
CA PRO A 262 -25.04 13.67 -7.72
C PRO A 262 -25.89 14.62 -6.85
N ASP A 263 -26.01 14.32 -5.56
CA ASP A 263 -26.81 15.10 -4.61
C ASP A 263 -26.04 16.30 -4.01
N ALA A 264 -24.77 16.47 -4.37
CA ALA A 264 -23.93 17.60 -3.97
C ALA A 264 -23.19 18.19 -5.18
N PRO A 265 -23.89 18.80 -6.16
CA PRO A 265 -23.30 19.27 -7.43
C PRO A 265 -22.27 20.40 -7.25
N LYS A 266 -22.21 21.01 -6.07
CA LYS A 266 -21.16 21.98 -5.68
C LYS A 266 -19.81 21.32 -5.41
N ASN A 267 -19.75 19.98 -5.29
CA ASN A 267 -18.52 19.23 -5.10
C ASN A 267 -17.93 18.86 -6.46
N SER A 268 -16.66 19.20 -6.64
CA SER A 268 -15.96 18.87 -7.87
C SER A 268 -15.73 17.36 -7.96
N PRO A 269 -15.91 16.75 -9.14
CA PRO A 269 -15.61 15.35 -9.33
C PRO A 269 -14.12 15.08 -9.09
N VAL A 270 -13.84 13.94 -8.49
CA VAL A 270 -12.50 13.40 -8.30
C VAL A 270 -12.20 12.48 -9.47
N LEU A 271 -11.09 12.73 -10.16
CA LEU A 271 -10.53 11.85 -11.17
C LEU A 271 -9.42 11.03 -10.52
N MET A 272 -9.50 9.72 -10.65
CA MET A 272 -8.45 8.77 -10.29
C MET A 272 -7.93 8.12 -11.57
N GLU A 273 -6.63 8.19 -11.78
CA GLU A 273 -5.95 7.62 -12.94
C GLU A 273 -4.92 6.61 -12.44
N PHE A 274 -4.89 5.46 -13.08
CA PHE A 274 -3.94 4.39 -12.85
C PHE A 274 -3.12 4.20 -14.11
N THR A 275 -1.80 4.22 -13.97
CA THR A 275 -0.87 3.79 -15.01
C THR A 275 -0.11 2.58 -14.49
N LEU A 276 -0.06 1.53 -15.30
CA LEU A 276 0.51 0.23 -14.95
C LEU A 276 1.78 -0.01 -15.76
N ALA A 277 2.84 -0.49 -15.09
CA ALA A 277 4.08 -0.90 -15.73
C ALA A 277 4.57 -2.20 -15.10
N GLY A 278 4.93 -3.19 -15.93
CA GLY A 278 5.55 -4.42 -15.45
C GLY A 278 6.90 -4.14 -14.79
N THR A 279 7.21 -4.87 -13.72
CA THR A 279 8.48 -4.76 -12.99
C THR A 279 8.91 -6.13 -12.46
N THR A 280 10.13 -6.24 -11.95
CA THR A 280 10.62 -7.49 -11.36
C THR A 280 9.72 -7.91 -10.20
N GLY A 281 9.12 -9.09 -10.32
CA GLY A 281 8.23 -9.67 -9.30
C GLY A 281 6.77 -9.19 -9.35
N GLY A 282 6.37 -8.32 -10.28
CA GLY A 282 4.96 -7.90 -10.36
C GLY A 282 4.71 -6.62 -11.17
N THR A 283 3.82 -5.77 -10.68
CA THR A 283 3.36 -4.56 -11.35
C THR A 283 3.60 -3.33 -10.50
N GLN A 284 4.14 -2.28 -11.13
CA GLN A 284 4.19 -0.93 -10.57
C GLN A 284 2.93 -0.17 -10.96
N VAL A 285 2.15 0.25 -9.96
CA VAL A 285 0.93 1.04 -10.13
C VAL A 285 1.22 2.50 -9.77
N HIS A 286 1.09 3.39 -10.74
CA HIS A 286 1.12 4.83 -10.51
C HIS A 286 -0.31 5.36 -10.40
N THR A 287 -0.72 5.71 -9.18
CA THR A 287 -2.07 6.23 -8.92
C THR A 287 -2.03 7.74 -8.80
N THR A 288 -2.75 8.45 -9.67
CA THR A 288 -2.93 9.90 -9.61
C THR A 288 -4.37 10.25 -9.25
N MET A 289 -4.56 11.01 -8.17
CA MET A 289 -5.86 11.57 -7.79
C MET A 289 -5.86 13.06 -8.07
N SER A 290 -6.90 13.57 -8.73
CA SER A 290 -7.05 15.00 -9.00
C SER A 290 -8.49 15.48 -8.96
N TRP A 291 -8.70 16.72 -8.53
CA TRP A 291 -10.01 17.39 -8.60
C TRP A 291 -9.88 18.83 -9.09
N ALA A 292 -10.93 19.36 -9.72
CA ALA A 292 -10.96 20.75 -10.16
C ALA A 292 -10.88 21.70 -8.96
N ARG A 293 -10.02 22.72 -9.05
CA ARG A 293 -9.99 23.79 -8.05
C ARG A 293 -11.21 24.68 -8.27
N ARG A 294 -11.89 25.04 -7.18
CA ARG A 294 -12.95 26.06 -7.23
C ARG A 294 -12.33 27.41 -7.65
N GLY A 295 -12.86 28.00 -8.71
CA GLY A 295 -12.45 29.33 -9.18
C GLY A 295 -12.97 30.47 -8.30
N GLY A 296 -12.41 31.68 -8.48
CA GLY A 296 -12.84 32.92 -7.81
C GLY A 296 -12.32 33.11 -6.37
N TRP A 297 -12.92 34.04 -5.62
CA TRP A 297 -12.52 34.42 -4.25
C TRP A 297 -12.44 33.23 -3.27
N ARG A 298 -13.25 32.19 -3.49
CA ARG A 298 -13.21 30.94 -2.71
C ARG A 298 -11.91 30.15 -2.86
N GLY A 299 -11.16 30.32 -3.96
CA GLY A 299 -9.83 29.73 -4.15
C GLY A 299 -8.74 30.40 -3.29
N ILE A 300 -8.95 31.68 -2.93
CA ILE A 300 -8.07 32.44 -2.02
C ILE A 300 -8.39 32.09 -0.57
N VAL A 301 -9.67 31.93 -0.20
CA VAL A 301 -10.07 31.50 1.16
C VAL A 301 -9.67 30.05 1.44
N ALA A 302 -9.50 29.21 0.42
CA ALA A 302 -9.03 27.83 0.55
C ALA A 302 -7.50 27.71 0.71
N LEU A 303 -6.72 28.79 0.56
CA LEU A 303 -5.25 28.79 0.69
C LEU A 303 -4.75 28.26 2.06
N PRO A 304 -5.31 28.67 3.22
CA PRO A 304 -4.93 28.12 4.52
C PRO A 304 -5.33 26.66 4.70
N MET A 305 -6.35 26.16 3.98
CA MET A 305 -6.78 24.75 4.05
C MET A 305 -5.92 23.79 3.20
N ARG A 306 -4.96 24.31 2.43
CA ARG A 306 -4.11 23.50 1.54
C ARG A 306 -3.34 22.37 2.24
N PRO A 307 -2.75 22.55 3.43
CA PRO A 307 -2.07 21.46 4.13
C PRO A 307 -3.03 20.32 4.47
N LEU A 308 -4.24 20.65 4.96
CA LEU A 308 -5.25 19.66 5.30
C LEU A 308 -5.76 18.92 4.05
N GLN A 309 -5.97 19.63 2.94
CA GLN A 309 -6.35 19.02 1.66
C GLN A 309 -5.29 18.05 1.13
N LYS A 310 -4.01 18.43 1.23
CA LYS A 310 -2.89 17.54 0.86
C LYS A 310 -2.83 16.31 1.75
N PHE A 311 -3.05 16.47 3.05
CA PHE A 311 -3.09 15.37 4.00
C PHE A 311 -4.25 14.40 3.72
N MET A 312 -5.45 14.91 3.45
CA MET A 312 -6.59 14.07 3.05
C MET A 312 -6.34 13.33 1.72
N LEU A 313 -5.73 14.02 0.74
CA LEU A 313 -5.36 13.40 -0.53
C LEU A 313 -4.37 12.24 -0.30
N TRP A 314 -3.37 12.46 0.56
CA TRP A 314 -2.42 11.43 0.94
C TRP A 314 -3.09 10.23 1.58
N ILE A 315 -3.98 10.43 2.57
CA ILE A 315 -4.72 9.32 3.20
C ILE A 315 -5.50 8.52 2.17
N MET A 316 -6.24 9.17 1.28
CA MET A 316 -7.06 8.50 0.25
C MET A 316 -6.19 7.67 -0.70
N LEU A 317 -5.08 8.24 -1.17
CA LEU A 317 -4.13 7.54 -2.03
C LEU A 317 -3.46 6.36 -1.33
N ALA A 318 -3.02 6.54 -0.08
CA ALA A 318 -2.40 5.49 0.72
C ALA A 318 -3.38 4.34 0.99
N GLN A 319 -4.62 4.63 1.35
CA GLN A 319 -5.66 3.62 1.54
C GLN A 319 -5.98 2.87 0.26
N THR A 320 -6.13 3.57 -0.86
CA THR A 320 -6.39 2.94 -2.17
C THR A 320 -5.24 2.02 -2.56
N SER A 321 -4.01 2.50 -2.42
CA SER A 321 -2.78 1.75 -2.72
C SER A 321 -2.66 0.49 -1.88
N ALA A 322 -2.85 0.60 -0.57
CA ALA A 322 -2.82 -0.54 0.34
C ALA A 322 -3.91 -1.55 0.01
N ALA A 323 -5.12 -1.10 -0.33
CA ALA A 323 -6.23 -1.96 -0.69
C ALA A 323 -5.99 -2.73 -2.02
N ILE A 324 -5.45 -2.05 -3.03
CA ILE A 324 -5.05 -2.70 -4.29
C ILE A 324 -3.99 -3.77 -3.99
N SER A 325 -2.89 -3.40 -3.31
CA SER A 325 -1.80 -4.33 -3.00
C SER A 325 -2.27 -5.52 -2.14
N ARG A 326 -3.23 -5.33 -1.24
CA ARG A 326 -3.81 -6.40 -0.41
C ARG A 326 -4.66 -7.38 -1.21
N SER A 327 -5.37 -6.92 -2.24
CA SER A 327 -6.27 -7.76 -3.04
C SER A 327 -5.56 -8.87 -3.81
N PHE A 328 -4.23 -8.79 -3.93
CA PHE A 328 -3.37 -9.75 -4.63
C PHE A 328 -2.43 -10.51 -3.67
N ARG A 329 -2.75 -10.59 -2.37
CA ARG A 329 -1.87 -11.16 -1.34
C ARG A 329 -2.52 -12.18 -0.43
#